data_AF-A0A7C3R6Z6-F1
#
_entry.id   AF-A0A7C3R6Z6-F1
#
_cell.length_a   1.000
_cell.length_b   1.000
_cell.length_c   1.000
_cell.angle_alpha   90.00
_cell.angle_beta   90.00
_cell.angle_gamma   90.00
#
_symmetry.space_group_name_H-M   'P 1'
#
loop_
_entity.id
_entity.type
_entity.pdbx_description
1 polymer ?
#
loop_
_entity_poly.entity_id
_entity_poly.type
_entity_poly.pdbx_seq_one_letter_code
_entity_poly.pdbx_strand_id
1 'polypeptide(L)'
;MKLQEKVNSVLERIEVEKGFKYTPEIAALHLVEEVGELVNEIVTEKIKHSKTNLDNLKTEIADIFILLAKIANLYKVDIEECVNLKLRGS
;
A
#
# COMPACT_ATOMS: atom_id res chain seq x y z
N MET A 1 12.70 -9.94 1.54
CA MET A 1 12.52 -9.76 2.99
C MET A 1 12.75 -8.33 3.50
N LYS A 2 13.76 -7.56 3.05
CA LYS A 2 14.14 -6.32 3.76
C LYS A 2 13.06 -5.24 3.83
N LEU A 3 12.22 -5.09 2.78
CA LEU A 3 11.28 -3.97 2.73
C LEU A 3 9.93 -4.31 3.39
N GLN A 4 9.36 -5.50 3.12
CA GLN A 4 8.15 -5.97 3.79
C GLN A 4 8.31 -6.02 5.31
N GLU A 5 9.44 -6.56 5.80
CA GLU A 5 9.72 -6.64 7.24
C GLU A 5 9.86 -5.25 7.85
N LYS A 6 10.55 -4.33 7.15
CA LYS A 6 10.68 -2.95 7.59
C LYS A 6 9.30 -2.29 7.72
N VAL A 7 8.43 -2.43 6.72
CA VAL A 7 7.04 -1.92 6.76
C VAL A 7 6.31 -2.50 7.97
N ASN A 8 6.37 -3.81 8.19
CA ASN A 8 5.69 -4.43 9.32
C ASN A 8 6.16 -3.84 10.66
N SER A 9 7.48 -3.75 10.85
CA SER A 9 8.06 -3.24 12.09
C SER A 9 7.68 -1.78 12.39
N VAL A 10 7.53 -0.95 11.35
CA VAL A 10 7.12 0.45 11.50
C VAL A 10 5.63 0.52 11.81
N LEU A 11 4.79 -0.24 11.11
CA LEU A 11 3.36 -0.25 11.35
C LEU A 11 3.01 -0.80 12.72
N GLU A 12 3.68 -1.85 13.20
CA GLU A 12 3.47 -2.37 14.56
C GLU A 12 3.79 -1.32 15.64
N ARG A 13 4.81 -0.49 15.44
CA ARG A 13 5.10 0.63 16.35
C ARG A 13 3.98 1.66 16.34
N ILE A 14 3.50 2.02 15.16
CA ILE A 14 2.39 2.98 14.99
C ILE A 14 1.11 2.43 15.62
N GLU A 15 0.82 1.14 15.45
CA GLU A 15 -0.32 0.44 16.06
C GLU A 15 -0.28 0.55 17.59
N VAL A 16 0.87 0.26 18.20
CA VAL A 16 1.08 0.39 19.65
C VAL A 16 0.93 1.84 20.10
N GLU A 17 1.56 2.79 19.41
CA GLU A 17 1.52 4.22 19.75
C GLU A 17 0.11 4.81 19.65
N LYS A 18 -0.68 4.38 18.65
CA LYS A 18 -2.03 4.89 18.40
C LYS A 18 -3.13 4.08 19.09
N GLY A 19 -2.81 2.97 19.75
CA GLY A 19 -3.80 2.09 20.38
C GLY A 19 -4.77 1.46 19.36
N PHE A 20 -4.31 1.26 18.13
CA PHE A 20 -5.08 0.73 17.02
C PHE A 20 -4.39 -0.49 16.43
N LYS A 21 -5.13 -1.44 15.87
CA LYS A 21 -4.55 -2.59 15.18
C LYS A 21 -5.22 -2.81 13.84
N TYR A 22 -4.43 -2.99 12.80
CA TYR A 22 -4.94 -3.42 11.51
C TYR A 22 -5.49 -4.84 11.60
N THR A 23 -6.78 -4.98 11.30
CA THR A 23 -7.36 -6.25 10.89
C THR A 23 -7.25 -6.38 9.36
N PRO A 24 -7.41 -7.58 8.79
CA PRO A 24 -7.43 -7.75 7.33
C PRO A 24 -8.48 -6.87 6.64
N GLU A 25 -9.66 -6.72 7.24
CA GLU A 25 -10.75 -5.92 6.70
C GLU A 25 -10.39 -4.43 6.66
N ILE A 26 -9.78 -3.90 7.72
CA ILE A 26 -9.38 -2.49 7.77
C ILE A 26 -8.23 -2.22 6.80
N ALA A 27 -7.24 -3.11 6.74
CA ALA A 27 -6.14 -2.96 5.80
C ALA A 27 -6.62 -3.01 4.34
N ALA A 28 -7.59 -3.88 4.03
CA ALA A 28 -8.20 -3.97 2.71
C ALA A 28 -9.06 -2.73 2.38
N LEU A 29 -9.79 -2.20 3.37
CA LEU A 29 -10.58 -0.97 3.20
C LEU A 29 -9.67 0.21 2.85
N HIS A 30 -8.64 0.46 3.65
CA HIS A 30 -7.68 1.54 3.37
C HIS A 30 -6.99 1.33 2.02
N LEU A 31 -6.64 0.09 1.65
CA LEU A 31 -6.03 -0.18 0.34
C LEU A 31 -6.93 0.29 -0.81
N VAL A 32 -8.24 0.08 -0.70
CA VAL A 32 -9.20 0.54 -1.72
C VAL A 32 -9.30 2.07 -1.73
N GLU A 33 -9.23 2.71 -0.57
CA GLU A 33 -9.20 4.17 -0.45
C GLU A 33 -7.98 4.75 -1.19
N GLU A 34 -6.76 4.28 -0.89
CA GLU A 34 -5.53 4.79 -1.53
C GLU A 34 -5.48 4.50 -3.04
N VAL A 35 -6.04 3.37 -3.49
CA VAL A 35 -6.19 3.11 -4.94
C VAL A 35 -7.13 4.14 -5.57
N GLY A 36 -8.19 4.55 -4.88
CA GLY A 36 -9.08 5.63 -5.32
C GLY A 36 -8.36 6.98 -5.42
N GLU A 37 -7.52 7.31 -4.44
CA GLU A 37 -6.70 8.52 -4.45
C GLU A 37 -5.68 8.52 -5.59
N LEU A 38 -4.99 7.39 -5.81
CA LEU A 38 -4.10 7.21 -6.96
C LEU A 38 -4.84 7.42 -8.29
N VAL A 39 -6.02 6.82 -8.45
CA VAL A 39 -6.83 7.00 -9.66
C VAL A 39 -7.21 8.46 -9.85
N ASN A 40 -7.60 9.16 -8.78
CA ASN A 40 -7.91 10.57 -8.82
C ASN A 40 -6.73 11.40 -9.36
N GLU A 41 -5.50 11.14 -8.92
CA GLU A 41 -4.31 11.85 -9.41
C GLU A 41 -3.99 11.54 -10.88
N ILE A 42 -4.20 10.30 -11.33
CA ILE A 42 -3.96 9.88 -12.72
C ILE A 42 -4.96 10.54 -13.70
N VAL A 43 -6.24 10.62 -13.33
CA VAL A 43 -7.27 11.16 -14.23
C VAL A 43 -7.40 12.68 -14.16
N THR A 44 -6.70 13.32 -13.22
CA THR A 44 -6.79 14.76 -12.96
C THR A 44 -6.50 15.62 -14.19
N GLU A 45 -5.47 15.30 -14.99
CA GLU A 45 -5.17 16.04 -16.23
C GLU A 45 -6.27 15.94 -17.29
N LYS A 46 -6.91 14.78 -17.39
CA LYS A 46 -7.93 14.50 -18.42
C LYS A 46 -9.31 15.04 -18.04
N ILE A 47 -9.68 14.98 -16.76
CA ILE A 47 -11.04 15.26 -16.30
C ILE A 47 -11.14 16.64 -15.65
N LYS A 48 -10.13 17.05 -14.88
CA LYS A 48 -10.17 18.29 -14.09
C LYS A 48 -9.42 19.46 -14.75
N HIS A 49 -8.77 19.22 -15.90
CA HIS A 49 -7.94 20.20 -16.61
C HIS A 49 -6.84 20.83 -15.73
N SER A 50 -6.43 20.15 -14.67
CA SER A 50 -5.34 20.56 -13.77
C SER A 50 -4.17 19.58 -13.89
N LYS A 51 -2.94 20.05 -13.62
CA LYS A 51 -1.76 19.18 -13.65
C LYS A 51 -1.84 18.12 -12.54
N THR A 52 -1.37 16.92 -12.82
CA THR A 52 -1.18 15.88 -11.79
C THR A 52 -0.23 16.39 -10.72
N ASN A 53 -0.58 16.19 -9.45
CA ASN A 53 0.34 16.48 -8.36
C ASN A 53 1.27 15.28 -8.16
N LEU A 54 2.51 15.41 -8.64
CA LEU A 54 3.49 14.32 -8.57
C LEU A 54 3.85 13.90 -7.14
N ASP A 55 3.73 14.80 -6.17
CA ASP A 55 4.03 14.47 -4.78
C ASP A 55 2.89 13.66 -4.14
N ASN A 56 1.63 14.02 -4.43
CA ASN A 56 0.48 13.18 -4.07
C ASN A 56 0.59 11.81 -4.73
N LEU A 57 0.83 11.76 -6.04
CA LEU A 57 0.95 10.51 -6.78
C LEU A 57 1.99 9.54 -6.15
N LYS A 58 3.14 10.07 -5.72
CA LYS A 58 4.18 9.26 -5.04
C LYS A 58 3.71 8.76 -3.68
N THR A 59 2.98 9.58 -2.93
CA THR A 59 2.40 9.21 -1.63
C THR A 59 1.41 8.07 -1.79
N GLU A 60 0.45 8.20 -2.71
CA GLU A 60 -0.57 7.15 -2.93
C GLU A 60 0.07 5.82 -3.34
N ILE A 61 1.08 5.85 -4.22
CA ILE A 61 1.83 4.65 -4.61
C ILE A 61 2.51 4.00 -3.41
N ALA A 62 3.10 4.81 -2.52
CA ALA A 62 3.78 4.31 -1.33
C ALA A 62 2.79 3.70 -0.33
N ASP A 63 1.64 4.36 -0.10
CA ASP A 63 0.61 3.90 0.83
C ASP A 63 -0.03 2.59 0.35
N ILE A 64 -0.33 2.47 -0.95
CA ILE A 64 -0.76 1.22 -1.58
C ILE A 64 0.24 0.09 -1.31
N PHE A 65 1.54 0.35 -1.52
CA PHE A 65 2.57 -0.66 -1.30
C PHE A 65 2.67 -1.07 0.19
N ILE A 66 2.60 -0.10 1.09
CA ILE A 66 2.63 -0.32 2.54
C ILE A 66 1.45 -1.18 2.99
N LEU A 67 0.24 -0.89 2.50
CA LEU A 67 -0.97 -1.63 2.83
C LEU A 67 -0.96 -3.05 2.25
N LEU A 68 -0.49 -3.22 1.01
CA LEU A 68 -0.28 -4.55 0.43
C LEU A 68 0.70 -5.38 1.26
N ALA A 69 1.83 -4.79 1.68
CA ALA A 69 2.79 -5.45 2.55
C ALA A 69 2.18 -5.80 3.93
N LYS A 70 1.37 -4.90 4.52
CA LYS A 70 0.67 -5.19 5.79
C LYS A 70 -0.31 -6.35 5.63
N ILE A 71 -1.09 -6.40 4.56
CA ILE A 71 -1.99 -7.51 4.26
C ILE A 71 -1.19 -8.81 4.12
N ALA A 72 -0.09 -8.81 3.35
CA ALA A 72 0.77 -9.98 3.23
C ALA A 72 1.28 -10.46 4.59
N ASN A 73 1.72 -9.56 5.47
CA ASN A 73 2.15 -9.89 6.83
C ASN A 73 1.02 -10.49 7.69
N LEU A 74 -0.20 -9.93 7.62
CA LEU A 74 -1.37 -10.45 8.36
C LEU A 74 -1.69 -11.90 7.97
N TYR A 75 -1.45 -12.28 6.72
CA TYR A 75 -1.63 -13.64 6.21
C TYR A 75 -0.35 -14.50 6.20
N LYS A 76 0.77 -13.97 6.73
CA LYS A 76 2.09 -14.64 6.74
C LYS A 76 2.57 -15.05 5.34
N VAL A 77 2.33 -14.20 4.35
CA VAL A 77 2.76 -14.36 2.96
C VAL A 77 4.02 -13.52 2.71
N ASP A 78 5.03 -14.08 2.06
CA ASP A 78 6.18 -13.32 1.55
C ASP A 78 5.81 -12.72 0.18
N ILE A 79 5.57 -11.40 0.15
CA ILE A 79 5.15 -10.70 -1.06
C ILE A 79 6.26 -10.65 -2.11
N GLU A 80 7.53 -10.57 -1.69
CA GLU A 80 8.66 -10.54 -2.61
C GLU A 80 8.84 -11.91 -3.27
N GLU A 81 8.67 -13.01 -2.53
CA GLU A 81 8.64 -14.36 -3.09
C GLU A 81 7.50 -14.51 -4.10
N CYS A 82 6.27 -14.08 -3.74
CA CYS A 82 5.12 -14.12 -4.65
C CYS A 82 5.38 -13.35 -5.96
N VAL A 83 5.96 -12.14 -5.87
CA VAL A 83 6.32 -11.34 -7.04
C VAL A 83 7.38 -12.06 -7.87
N ASN A 84 8.43 -12.59 -7.24
CA ASN A 84 9.49 -13.33 -7.93
C ASN A 84 8.97 -14.57 -8.67
N LEU A 85 8.06 -15.32 -8.05
CA LEU A 85 7.40 -16.47 -8.68
C LEU A 85 6.59 -16.04 -9.91
N LYS A 86 5.84 -14.93 -9.82
CA LYS A 86 5.09 -14.40 -10.97
C LYS A 86 5.97 -13.88 -12.09
N LEU A 87 7.07 -13.19 -11.78
CA LEU A 87 8.02 -12.71 -12.77
C LEU A 87 8.71 -13.87 -13.54
N ARG A 88 8.80 -15.05 -12.93
CA ARG A 88 9.37 -16.25 -13.56
C ARG A 88 8.39 -16.98 -14.51
N GLY A 89 7.15 -16.52 -14.63
CA GLY A 89 6.19 -17.00 -15.63
C GLY A 89 4.96 -17.73 -15.09
N SER A 90 4.88 -18.00 -13.77
CA SER A 90 3.97 -19.02 -13.19
C SER A 90 4.30 -20.44 -13.64
#